data_AF-A0A537FWU3-F1
#
_entry.id   AF-A0A537FWU3-F1
#
_cell.length_a   1.000
_cell.length_b   1.000
_cell.length_c   1.000
_cell.angle_alpha   90.00
_cell.angle_beta   90.00
_cell.angle_gamma   90.00
#
_symmetry.space_group_name_H-M   'P 1'
#
loop_
_entity.id
_entity.type
_entity.pdbx_description
1 polymer ?
#
loop_
_entity_poly.entity_id
_entity_poly.type
_entity_poly.pdbx_seq_one_letter_code
_entity_poly.pdbx_strand_id
1 'polypeptide(L)'
;IPTRENAGNIDVKQLTKGGRLLIPVFVPGALFSAGDAHFAQGDGEIAGTTMEMNVTLVARFSLRKGEAKRLGITTFQFERDDFFAPPERAVPKRFFATTGISVDRATGRNESEDLTLSARNAALNMIDHLVRTRGLTRQQAYMLSSTAVDLHINQLVDVPNFLVSAFLHLDVFQDD
;
A
#
# COMPACT_ATOMS: atom_id res chain seq x y z
N ILE A 1 4.73 12.93 10.68
CA ILE A 1 4.62 12.40 9.30
C ILE A 1 3.18 12.03 8.89
N PRO A 2 2.29 11.49 9.74
CA PRO A 2 1.21 10.59 9.32
C PRO A 2 0.23 11.18 8.28
N THR A 3 -0.39 10.27 7.52
CA THR A 3 -1.59 10.54 6.71
C THR A 3 -2.68 11.20 7.54
N ARG A 4 -3.38 12.17 6.97
CA ARG A 4 -4.53 12.85 7.59
C ARG A 4 -5.62 13.13 6.56
N GLU A 5 -6.70 13.75 7.01
CA GLU A 5 -7.86 14.16 6.21
C GLU A 5 -7.47 15.00 4.99
N ASN A 6 -6.38 15.75 5.09
CA ASN A 6 -5.79 16.57 4.04
C ASN A 6 -4.77 15.83 3.14
N ALA A 7 -4.81 14.50 3.10
CA ALA A 7 -3.82 13.62 2.47
C ALA A 7 -2.50 13.55 3.27
N GLY A 8 -1.49 14.37 2.92
CA GLY A 8 -0.16 14.28 3.53
C GLY A 8 0.64 13.08 3.00
N ASN A 9 1.35 12.37 3.87
CA ASN A 9 2.07 11.11 3.55
C ASN A 9 1.05 9.99 3.36
N ILE A 10 0.58 9.77 2.14
CA ILE A 10 -0.51 8.82 1.86
C ILE A 10 0.01 7.42 1.56
N ASP A 11 1.19 7.32 0.93
CA ASP A 11 1.89 6.08 0.58
C ASP A 11 0.94 5.08 -0.12
N VAL A 12 0.27 5.56 -1.18
CA VAL A 12 -0.64 4.79 -2.03
C VAL A 12 -0.01 4.60 -3.40
N LYS A 13 0.51 3.39 -3.66
CA LYS A 13 1.25 3.07 -4.90
C LYS A 13 0.42 3.24 -6.18
N GLN A 14 -0.91 3.26 -6.08
CA GLN A 14 -1.82 3.44 -7.22
C GLN A 14 -1.96 4.91 -7.63
N LEU A 15 -1.50 5.87 -6.81
CA LEU A 15 -1.52 7.30 -7.13
C LEU A 15 -0.28 7.70 -7.96
N THR A 16 -0.26 7.28 -9.21
CA THR A 16 0.83 7.55 -10.16
C THR A 16 0.40 8.56 -11.25
N LYS A 17 1.27 8.78 -12.24
CA LYS A 17 0.97 9.63 -13.41
C LYS A 17 -0.38 9.24 -14.03
N GLY A 18 -1.23 10.24 -14.27
CA GLY A 18 -2.58 10.08 -14.80
C GLY A 18 -3.66 9.92 -13.74
N GLY A 19 -3.29 9.72 -12.47
CA GLY A 19 -4.22 9.76 -11.35
C GLY A 19 -4.71 11.17 -11.02
N ARG A 20 -5.88 11.24 -10.38
CA ARG A 20 -6.50 12.47 -9.86
C ARG A 20 -6.68 12.32 -8.36
N LEU A 21 -6.09 13.24 -7.60
CA LEU A 21 -6.28 13.35 -6.15
C LEU A 21 -7.28 14.47 -5.86
N LEU A 22 -8.33 14.16 -5.11
CA LEU A 22 -9.38 15.06 -4.69
C LEU A 22 -9.24 15.29 -3.18
N ILE A 23 -8.80 16.49 -2.81
CA ILE A 23 -8.57 16.86 -1.40
C ILE A 23 -9.60 17.93 -1.00
N PRO A 24 -10.34 17.75 0.12
CA PRO A 24 -11.14 18.83 0.68
C PRO A 24 -10.26 20.05 1.00
N VAL A 25 -10.75 21.26 0.69
CA VAL A 25 -10.02 22.50 0.97
C VAL A 25 -10.39 22.98 2.38
N PHE A 26 -9.43 22.89 3.30
CA PHE A 26 -9.61 23.25 4.71
C PHE A 26 -9.26 24.71 5.03
N VAL A 27 -8.44 25.35 4.21
CA VAL A 27 -7.95 26.73 4.43
C VAL A 27 -7.97 27.56 3.14
N PRO A 28 -8.09 28.90 3.23
CA PRO A 28 -7.97 29.78 2.07
C PRO A 28 -6.69 29.52 1.28
N GLY A 29 -6.82 29.45 -0.05
CA GLY A 29 -5.71 29.19 -0.96
C GLY A 29 -5.28 27.71 -1.07
N ALA A 30 -5.88 26.80 -0.30
CA ALA A 30 -5.59 25.36 -0.22
C ALA A 30 -4.16 24.96 0.21
N LEU A 31 -3.15 25.77 -0.12
CA LEU A 31 -1.74 25.61 0.29
C LEU A 31 -1.16 24.23 -0.05
N PHE A 32 -1.38 23.79 -1.30
CA PHE A 32 -0.89 22.50 -1.78
C PHE A 32 0.64 22.39 -1.69
N SER A 33 1.11 21.25 -1.23
CA SER A 33 2.52 20.83 -1.20
C SER A 33 2.63 19.37 -1.61
N ALA A 34 3.76 18.98 -2.21
CA ALA A 34 4.04 17.59 -2.58
C ALA A 34 5.53 17.30 -2.42
N GLY A 35 5.84 16.04 -2.11
CA GLY A 35 7.18 15.49 -1.90
C GLY A 35 7.08 13.98 -1.75
N ASP A 36 8.13 13.35 -1.23
CA ASP A 36 8.16 11.91 -0.89
C ASP A 36 7.83 11.01 -2.08
N ALA A 37 8.65 11.09 -3.13
CA ALA A 37 8.39 10.38 -4.36
C ALA A 37 9.04 9.00 -4.35
N HIS A 38 8.24 7.98 -4.65
CA HIS A 38 8.69 6.59 -4.73
C HIS A 38 8.85 6.13 -6.18
N PHE A 39 9.96 5.47 -6.48
CA PHE A 39 10.14 4.74 -7.73
C PHE A 39 9.28 3.48 -7.77
N ALA A 40 9.19 2.79 -6.63
CA ALA A 40 8.39 1.59 -6.44
C ALA A 40 8.08 1.41 -4.94
N GLN A 41 6.90 0.90 -4.65
CA GLN A 41 6.40 0.63 -3.32
C GLN A 41 5.41 -0.57 -3.37
N GLY A 42 5.49 -1.44 -2.37
CA GLY A 42 4.48 -2.43 -2.06
C GLY A 42 3.47 -1.90 -1.03
N ASP A 43 2.28 -2.49 -0.96
CA ASP A 43 1.27 -1.98 -0.03
C ASP A 43 1.72 -2.12 1.44
N GLY A 44 1.55 -1.04 2.19
CA GLY A 44 1.85 -0.95 3.62
C GLY A 44 3.26 -0.47 3.98
N GLU A 45 4.17 -0.28 3.00
CA GLU A 45 5.53 0.24 3.23
C GLU A 45 6.18 -0.39 4.46
N ILE A 46 6.19 -1.73 4.52
CA ILE A 46 6.41 -2.42 5.79
C ILE A 46 7.80 -2.16 6.39
N ALA A 47 8.79 -1.77 5.58
CA ALA A 47 10.13 -1.39 6.04
C ALA A 47 10.24 0.07 6.54
N GLY A 48 9.15 0.84 6.46
CA GLY A 48 9.07 2.25 6.85
C GLY A 48 9.58 3.25 5.80
N THR A 49 10.22 2.77 4.74
CA THR A 49 10.59 3.51 3.51
C THR A 49 10.58 2.52 2.35
N THR A 50 10.54 3.03 1.12
CA THR A 50 10.65 2.19 -0.08
C THR A 50 11.78 2.66 -1.02
N MET A 51 11.58 2.57 -2.33
CA MET A 51 12.55 3.06 -3.31
C MET A 51 12.40 4.58 -3.48
N GLU A 52 12.90 5.33 -2.51
CA GLU A 52 12.88 6.79 -2.50
C GLU A 52 13.66 7.40 -3.67
N MET A 53 13.09 8.44 -4.30
CA MET A 53 13.72 9.15 -5.41
C MET A 53 13.35 10.63 -5.49
N ASN A 54 14.18 11.40 -6.19
CA ASN A 54 13.81 12.74 -6.64
C ASN A 54 12.91 12.66 -7.87
N VAL A 55 11.86 13.47 -7.92
CA VAL A 55 10.97 13.57 -9.09
C VAL A 55 10.66 15.03 -9.43
N THR A 56 10.30 15.29 -10.69
CA THR A 56 9.60 16.52 -11.07
C THR A 56 8.11 16.21 -11.22
N LEU A 57 7.29 16.81 -10.35
CA LEU A 57 5.83 16.70 -10.43
C LEU A 57 5.26 17.79 -11.35
N VAL A 58 4.48 17.37 -12.34
CA VAL A 58 3.65 18.28 -13.15
C VAL A 58 2.19 18.00 -12.82
N ALA A 59 1.51 18.95 -12.20
CA ALA A 59 0.12 18.83 -11.77
C ALA A 59 -0.77 19.89 -12.42
N ARG A 60 -2.05 19.55 -12.62
CA ARG A 60 -3.11 20.49 -13.02
C ARG A 60 -4.09 20.62 -11.87
N PHE A 61 -4.37 21.86 -11.46
CA PHE A 61 -5.34 22.14 -10.41
C PHE A 61 -6.70 22.53 -10.99
N SER A 62 -7.77 22.12 -10.33
CA SER A 62 -9.14 22.52 -10.63
C SER A 62 -9.93 22.55 -9.32
N LEU A 63 -10.87 23.49 -9.21
CA LEU A 63 -11.61 23.71 -7.98
C LEU A 63 -13.08 23.32 -8.13
N ARG A 64 -13.53 22.36 -7.33
CA ARG A 64 -14.93 21.96 -7.20
C ARG A 64 -15.58 22.72 -6.03
N LYS A 65 -16.15 23.88 -6.31
CA LYS A 65 -16.70 24.80 -5.28
C LYS A 65 -17.81 24.13 -4.47
N GLY A 66 -17.63 24.06 -3.14
CA GLY A 66 -18.64 23.54 -2.20
C GLY A 66 -18.87 22.02 -2.24
N GLU A 67 -18.17 21.29 -3.11
CA GLU A 67 -18.47 19.88 -3.39
C GLU A 67 -18.25 18.96 -2.20
N ALA A 68 -17.11 19.12 -1.50
CA ALA A 68 -16.82 18.32 -0.31
C ALA A 68 -17.90 18.47 0.76
N LYS A 69 -18.37 19.70 1.01
CA LYS A 69 -19.48 19.97 1.95
C LYS A 69 -20.80 19.36 1.46
N ARG A 70 -21.12 19.52 0.17
CA ARG A 70 -22.36 18.99 -0.44
C ARG A 70 -22.46 17.48 -0.31
N LEU A 71 -21.34 16.77 -0.46
CA LEU A 71 -21.26 15.31 -0.42
C LEU A 71 -20.85 14.75 0.95
N GLY A 72 -20.56 15.60 1.94
CA GLY A 72 -20.06 15.15 3.25
C GLY A 72 -18.67 14.50 3.19
N ILE A 73 -17.84 14.85 2.20
CA ILE A 73 -16.49 14.31 2.04
C ILE A 73 -15.56 14.99 3.04
N THR A 74 -15.02 14.21 3.98
CA THR A 74 -14.10 14.68 5.02
C THR A 74 -12.65 14.25 4.79
N THR A 75 -12.41 13.18 4.02
CA THR A 75 -11.08 12.66 3.69
C THR A 75 -10.81 12.77 2.19
N PHE A 76 -9.53 12.76 1.81
CA PHE A 76 -9.14 12.75 0.42
C PHE A 76 -9.66 11.50 -0.31
N GLN A 77 -9.88 11.64 -1.61
CA GLN A 77 -10.26 10.57 -2.53
C GLN A 77 -9.31 10.59 -3.73
N PHE A 78 -9.15 9.46 -4.41
CA PHE A 78 -8.40 9.43 -5.66
C PHE A 78 -9.13 8.58 -6.70
N GLU A 79 -8.98 8.97 -7.96
CA GLU A 79 -9.63 8.33 -9.10
C GLU A 79 -8.71 8.32 -10.31
N ARG A 80 -8.97 7.40 -11.23
CA ARG A 80 -8.28 7.29 -12.52
C ARG A 80 -9.08 6.40 -13.46
N ASP A 81 -8.84 6.58 -14.75
CA ASP A 81 -9.62 5.96 -15.82
C ASP A 81 -8.85 4.87 -16.58
N ASP A 82 -7.65 4.47 -16.11
CA ASP A 82 -6.77 3.48 -16.77
C ASP A 82 -5.98 2.64 -15.73
N PHE A 83 -4.95 1.85 -16.09
CA PHE A 83 -4.06 1.07 -15.19
C PHE A 83 -2.93 1.90 -14.56
N PHE A 84 -2.57 1.66 -13.28
CA PHE A 84 -1.70 2.58 -12.49
C PHE A 84 -0.22 2.41 -12.80
N ALA A 85 0.07 1.27 -13.42
CA ALA A 85 1.30 0.95 -14.10
C ALA A 85 0.88 0.28 -15.43
N PRO A 86 1.81 0.00 -16.36
CA PRO A 86 1.53 -0.91 -17.46
C PRO A 86 0.78 -2.17 -16.97
N PRO A 87 -0.23 -2.69 -17.69
CA PRO A 87 -1.11 -3.75 -17.20
C PRO A 87 -0.37 -4.97 -16.64
N GLU A 88 0.77 -5.33 -17.25
CA GLU A 88 1.64 -6.43 -16.85
C GLU A 88 2.25 -6.24 -15.45
N ARG A 89 2.32 -5.00 -14.97
CA ARG A 89 2.79 -4.62 -13.63
C ARG A 89 1.65 -4.28 -12.67
N ALA A 90 0.53 -3.78 -13.19
CA ALA A 90 -0.59 -3.33 -12.39
C ALA A 90 -1.43 -4.48 -11.82
N VAL A 91 -1.54 -5.59 -12.56
CA VAL A 91 -2.27 -6.79 -12.14
C VAL A 91 -1.34 -8.00 -12.30
N PRO A 92 -1.06 -8.75 -11.22
CA PRO A 92 -0.17 -9.89 -11.34
C PRO A 92 -0.80 -10.99 -12.18
N LYS A 93 -0.12 -11.36 -13.28
CA LYS A 93 -0.46 -12.59 -14.01
C LYS A 93 -0.03 -13.83 -13.22
N ARG A 94 1.20 -13.82 -12.69
CA ARG A 94 1.77 -14.86 -11.84
C ARG A 94 2.01 -14.29 -10.45
N PHE A 95 1.41 -14.89 -9.42
CA PHE A 95 1.65 -14.50 -8.04
C PHE A 95 1.78 -15.70 -7.12
N PHE A 96 2.48 -15.49 -6.01
CA PHE A 96 2.41 -16.32 -4.82
C PHE A 96 1.86 -15.47 -3.68
N ALA A 97 0.98 -16.02 -2.85
CA ALA A 97 0.42 -15.30 -1.72
C ALA A 97 0.62 -16.08 -0.42
N THR A 98 1.08 -15.38 0.62
CA THR A 98 1.01 -15.87 2.00
C THR A 98 -0.13 -15.21 2.73
N THR A 99 -0.63 -15.85 3.78
CA THR A 99 -1.75 -15.34 4.57
C THR A 99 -1.34 -15.11 6.02
N GLY A 100 -2.10 -14.26 6.70
CA GLY A 100 -1.98 -14.00 8.13
C GLY A 100 -3.35 -13.76 8.75
N ILE A 101 -3.51 -14.28 9.96
CA ILE A 101 -4.69 -14.08 10.81
C ILE A 101 -4.28 -13.41 12.13
N SER A 102 -5.25 -13.00 12.95
CA SER A 102 -5.07 -12.31 14.24
C SER A 102 -4.52 -13.20 15.36
N VAL A 103 -3.59 -14.12 15.06
CA VAL A 103 -2.94 -15.00 16.04
C VAL A 103 -1.47 -14.65 16.19
N ASP A 104 -1.03 -14.31 17.40
CA ASP A 104 0.35 -13.98 17.68
C ASP A 104 1.26 -15.21 17.48
N ARG A 105 2.27 -15.08 16.61
CA ARG A 105 3.14 -16.20 16.23
C ARG A 105 4.04 -16.73 17.34
N ALA A 106 4.34 -15.90 18.34
CA ALA A 106 5.26 -16.27 19.43
C ALA A 106 4.53 -16.96 20.59
N THR A 107 3.31 -16.50 20.87
CA THR A 107 2.52 -16.91 22.04
C THR A 107 1.34 -17.82 21.69
N GLY A 108 0.90 -17.82 20.43
CA GLY A 108 -0.32 -18.50 19.99
C GLY A 108 -1.60 -17.82 20.47
N ARG A 109 -1.51 -16.64 21.09
CA ARG A 109 -2.69 -15.89 21.55
C ARG A 109 -3.50 -15.41 20.35
N ASN A 110 -4.79 -15.70 20.35
CA ASN A 110 -5.73 -15.19 19.36
C ASN A 110 -6.25 -13.82 19.83
N GLU A 111 -5.85 -12.77 19.13
CA GLU A 111 -6.32 -11.41 19.32
C GLU A 111 -7.60 -11.18 18.51
N SER A 112 -8.56 -10.47 19.09
CA SER A 112 -9.81 -10.17 18.39
C SER A 112 -9.61 -9.00 17.44
N GLU A 113 -9.97 -9.19 16.18
CA GLU A 113 -10.14 -8.11 15.18
C GLU A 113 -8.85 -7.30 14.95
N ASP A 114 -7.69 -7.92 15.18
CA ASP A 114 -6.39 -7.27 14.98
C ASP A 114 -5.94 -7.40 13.52
N LEU A 115 -6.26 -6.37 12.74
CA LEU A 115 -5.81 -6.23 11.35
C LEU A 115 -4.29 -6.05 11.25
N THR A 116 -3.68 -5.34 12.20
CA THR A 116 -2.25 -5.06 12.18
C THR A 116 -1.46 -6.35 12.38
N LEU A 117 -1.90 -7.20 13.29
CA LEU A 117 -1.32 -8.51 13.52
C LEU A 117 -1.51 -9.43 12.31
N SER A 118 -2.70 -9.43 11.70
CA SER A 118 -2.97 -10.20 10.48
C SER A 118 -2.04 -9.80 9.34
N ALA A 119 -1.89 -8.50 9.09
CA ALA A 119 -0.98 -7.96 8.08
C ALA A 119 0.48 -8.28 8.38
N ARG A 120 0.91 -8.11 9.63
CA ARG A 120 2.26 -8.50 10.09
C ARG A 120 2.53 -9.98 9.83
N ASN A 121 1.58 -10.85 10.16
CA ASN A 121 1.74 -12.29 9.97
C ASN A 121 1.84 -12.66 8.50
N ALA A 122 0.99 -12.08 7.63
CA ALA A 122 1.05 -12.29 6.19
C ALA A 122 2.42 -11.90 5.62
N ALA A 123 2.92 -10.72 6.01
CA ALA A 123 4.24 -10.22 5.59
C ALA A 123 5.39 -11.08 6.11
N LEU A 124 5.39 -11.45 7.39
CA LEU A 124 6.45 -12.30 7.93
C LEU A 124 6.45 -13.70 7.29
N ASN A 125 5.28 -14.25 6.97
CA ASN A 125 5.18 -15.51 6.23
C ASN A 125 5.76 -15.37 4.80
N MET A 126 5.58 -14.22 4.15
CA MET A 126 6.20 -13.93 2.84
C MET A 126 7.72 -13.87 2.96
N ILE A 127 8.24 -13.19 3.98
CA ILE A 127 9.68 -13.13 4.26
C ILE A 127 10.25 -14.53 4.48
N ASP A 128 9.58 -15.35 5.30
CA ASP A 128 10.02 -16.74 5.54
C ASP A 128 9.97 -17.58 4.25
N HIS A 129 8.97 -17.38 3.39
CA HIS A 129 8.90 -18.03 2.07
C HIS A 129 10.05 -17.62 1.16
N LEU A 130 10.33 -16.32 1.04
CA LEU A 130 11.41 -15.78 0.21
C LEU A 130 12.79 -16.28 0.66
N VAL A 131 13.03 -16.30 1.97
CA VAL A 131 14.27 -16.86 2.54
C VAL A 131 14.41 -18.34 2.17
N ARG A 132 13.34 -19.13 2.35
CA ARG A 132 13.37 -20.58 2.13
C ARG A 132 13.48 -20.97 0.65
N THR A 133 12.83 -20.23 -0.24
CA THR A 133 12.65 -20.64 -1.65
C THR A 133 13.52 -19.88 -2.64
N ARG A 134 13.99 -18.68 -2.28
CA ARG A 134 14.81 -17.80 -3.14
C ARG A 134 16.21 -17.56 -2.57
N GLY A 135 16.54 -18.10 -1.39
CA GLY A 135 17.86 -17.95 -0.78
C GLY A 135 18.20 -16.51 -0.35
N LEU A 136 17.20 -15.62 -0.27
CA LEU A 136 17.40 -14.25 0.19
C LEU A 136 17.73 -14.23 1.68
N THR A 137 18.55 -13.27 2.11
CA THR A 137 18.66 -12.96 3.55
C THR A 137 17.33 -12.42 4.07
N ARG A 138 17.10 -12.48 5.39
CA ARG A 138 15.89 -11.90 5.99
C ARG A 138 15.75 -10.41 5.66
N GLN A 139 16.86 -9.66 5.65
CA GLN A 139 16.88 -8.24 5.30
C GLN A 139 16.52 -8.01 3.83
N GLN A 140 17.08 -8.80 2.90
CA GLN A 140 16.74 -8.71 1.47
C GLN A 140 15.26 -9.03 1.22
N ALA A 141 14.76 -10.11 1.83
CA ALA A 141 13.36 -10.50 1.73
C ALA A 141 12.41 -9.42 2.31
N TYR A 142 12.81 -8.79 3.41
CA TYR A 142 12.05 -7.69 4.02
C TYR A 142 12.00 -6.45 3.11
N MET A 143 13.15 -6.01 2.58
CA MET A 143 13.20 -4.86 1.67
C MET A 143 12.45 -5.13 0.35
N LEU A 144 12.58 -6.35 -0.20
CA LEU A 144 11.81 -6.76 -1.38
C LEU A 144 10.30 -6.73 -1.06
N SER A 145 9.90 -7.24 0.10
CA SER A 145 8.49 -7.25 0.51
C SER A 145 7.93 -5.82 0.64
N SER A 146 8.71 -4.88 1.19
CA SER A 146 8.29 -3.46 1.27
C SER A 146 8.13 -2.79 -0.10
N THR A 147 8.79 -3.32 -1.13
CA THR A 147 8.85 -2.70 -2.47
C THR A 147 7.91 -3.36 -3.48
N ALA A 148 7.65 -4.66 -3.34
CA ALA A 148 7.06 -5.48 -4.40
C ALA A 148 6.02 -6.51 -3.92
N VAL A 149 5.58 -6.41 -2.67
CA VAL A 149 4.52 -7.27 -2.11
C VAL A 149 3.32 -6.42 -1.71
N ASP A 150 2.14 -6.92 -2.04
CA ASP A 150 0.87 -6.22 -1.82
C ASP A 150 0.05 -6.88 -0.71
N LEU A 151 -0.24 -6.12 0.34
CA LEU A 151 -1.13 -6.51 1.41
C LEU A 151 -2.59 -6.27 1.02
N HIS A 152 -3.36 -7.35 0.98
CA HIS A 152 -4.78 -7.34 0.67
C HIS A 152 -5.58 -7.71 1.91
N ILE A 153 -6.48 -6.81 2.33
CA ILE A 153 -7.51 -7.16 3.31
C ILE A 153 -8.53 -8.06 2.62
N ASN A 154 -8.62 -9.32 3.03
CA ASN A 154 -9.51 -10.30 2.40
C ASN A 154 -10.89 -10.32 3.05
N GLN A 155 -10.94 -10.35 4.38
CA GLN A 155 -12.17 -10.23 5.15
C GLN A 155 -11.89 -9.55 6.50
N LEU A 156 -12.92 -8.85 7.02
CA LEU A 156 -12.94 -8.14 8.29
C LEU A 156 -14.18 -8.49 9.13
N VAL A 157 -14.81 -9.64 8.89
CA VAL A 157 -16.13 -9.95 9.46
C VAL A 157 -16.17 -11.28 10.21
N ASP A 158 -15.17 -12.14 10.03
CA ASP A 158 -15.14 -13.47 10.64
C ASP A 158 -14.44 -13.43 12.01
N VAL A 159 -15.10 -12.80 12.98
CA VAL A 159 -14.59 -12.64 14.36
C VAL A 159 -14.26 -14.01 14.97
N PRO A 160 -13.09 -14.17 15.65
CA PRO A 160 -12.13 -13.12 16.01
C PRO A 160 -11.07 -12.80 14.93
N ASN A 161 -10.99 -13.58 13.86
CA ASN A 161 -9.84 -13.54 12.95
C ASN A 161 -10.14 -12.74 11.69
N PHE A 162 -9.44 -11.63 11.51
CA PHE A 162 -9.33 -11.02 10.19
C PHE A 162 -8.31 -11.78 9.34
N LEU A 163 -8.45 -11.69 8.01
CA LEU A 163 -7.54 -12.33 7.07
C LEU A 163 -6.90 -11.27 6.18
N VAL A 164 -5.57 -11.27 6.18
CA VAL A 164 -4.76 -10.49 5.23
C VAL A 164 -3.91 -11.44 4.41
N SER A 165 -3.78 -11.17 3.13
CA SER A 165 -2.85 -11.85 2.22
C SER A 165 -1.74 -10.91 1.79
N ALA A 166 -0.53 -11.42 1.64
CA ALA A 166 0.61 -10.72 1.06
C ALA A 166 0.90 -11.32 -0.32
N PHE A 167 0.62 -10.58 -1.39
CA PHE A 167 0.78 -11.01 -2.78
C PHE A 167 2.14 -10.61 -3.34
N LEU A 168 2.94 -11.59 -3.73
CA LEU A 168 4.21 -11.40 -4.43
C LEU A 168 4.00 -11.62 -5.91
N HIS A 169 4.22 -10.58 -6.71
CA HIS A 169 4.30 -10.70 -8.17
C HIS A 169 5.54 -11.50 -8.52
N LEU A 170 5.39 -12.65 -9.19
CA LEU A 170 6.53 -13.53 -9.47
C LEU A 170 7.44 -13.01 -10.58
N ASP A 171 6.94 -12.10 -11.42
CA ASP A 171 7.67 -11.48 -12.53
C ASP A 171 8.76 -10.50 -12.06
N VAL A 172 8.89 -10.27 -10.74
CA VAL A 172 10.03 -9.54 -10.15
C VAL A 172 11.32 -10.36 -10.16
N PHE A 173 11.21 -11.66 -10.35
CA PHE A 173 12.35 -12.54 -10.57
C PHE A 173 12.48 -12.83 -12.07
N GLN A 174 13.71 -12.90 -12.54
CA GLN A 174 13.99 -13.51 -13.84
C GLN A 174 13.89 -15.02 -13.65
N ASP A 175 13.16 -15.71 -14.53
CA ASP A 175 13.24 -17.17 -14.61
C ASP A 175 14.66 -17.52 -15.12
N ASP A 176 15.24 -18.62 -14.62
CA ASP A 176 16.50 -19.18 -15.16
C ASP A 176 16.30 -19.73 -16.59
#